data_AF-A0A3A8KBM8-F1
#
_entry.id   AF-A0A3A8KBM8-F1
#
_cell.length_a   1.000
_cell.length_b   1.000
_cell.length_c   1.000
_cell.angle_alpha   90.00
_cell.angle_beta   90.00
_cell.angle_gamma   90.00
#
_symmetry.space_group_name_H-M   'P 1'
#
loop_
_entity.id
_entity.type
_entity.pdbx_description
1 polymer ?
#
loop_
_entity_poly.entity_id
_entity_poly.type
_entity_poly.pdbx_seq_one_letter_code
_entity_poly.pdbx_strand_id
1 'polypeptide(L)'
;MRITLALIVGLLLAQVARAEPDSFGLGTGRDGALSVVAGRSVVTGSAVPLRVAATARGSDVAVSAGTVLAAGDLVMIHHTGGLLPLPTPGDAKAVVLPTSGPGRFELARVASVDAAAGVLKLTQPLRFSYPVARTQVLRVGEFTDVNIEAGARLSVTPWDGRSGGILAMLVSGTVTNEGRIDADGAGYLGGDYQAHAGLKGCTGLDLSPAQGGSARGEGVAGTTSGNKSATGRGNLANGGGGGNCAQAGGGGGGHGGIGGNGGRSSVSDGARVEGGLGGAPLSYSMLERFVFGGGGGAGEGTGTDGTSGAQGGGGVFIRALAFEGKGVFSASGVSANVAGTDGAGGGGAGGPSVGVWCGPDAGLTLEDTNSVVPGNGGNGGTSTGNPGTPGAQSQSIDCVIVDAGTP
;
A
#
# COMPACT_ATOMS: atom_id res chain seq x y z
N MET A 1 61.21 10.02 5.91
CA MET A 1 60.38 8.85 6.30
C MET A 1 59.23 9.23 7.26
N ARG A 2 58.55 10.37 7.06
CA ARG A 2 57.43 10.85 7.90
C ARG A 2 56.16 11.23 7.12
N ILE A 3 56.22 11.21 5.78
CA ILE A 3 55.09 11.60 4.91
C ILE A 3 54.25 10.38 4.51
N THR A 4 54.84 9.19 4.45
CA THR A 4 54.14 7.94 4.09
C THR A 4 53.21 7.41 5.20
N LEU A 5 53.46 7.74 6.47
CA LEU A 5 52.59 7.29 7.58
C LEU A 5 51.29 8.10 7.68
N ALA A 6 51.32 9.40 7.30
CA ALA A 6 50.14 10.26 7.31
C ALA A 6 49.14 9.88 6.19
N LEU A 7 49.63 9.40 5.04
CA LEU A 7 48.77 8.98 3.93
C LEU A 7 48.04 7.66 4.24
N ILE A 8 48.68 6.73 4.96
CA ILE A 8 48.09 5.43 5.32
C ILE A 8 47.07 5.57 6.45
N VAL A 9 47.30 6.47 7.42
CA VAL A 9 46.31 6.79 8.47
C VAL A 9 45.11 7.58 7.92
N GLY A 10 45.33 8.44 6.90
CA GLY A 10 44.24 9.14 6.21
C GLY A 10 43.31 8.22 5.41
N LEU A 11 43.81 7.11 4.87
CA LEU A 11 43.02 6.09 4.16
C LEU A 11 42.25 5.13 5.09
N LEU A 12 42.70 4.95 6.34
CA LEU A 12 42.00 4.14 7.35
C LEU A 12 40.87 4.91 8.08
N LEU A 13 40.88 6.25 8.02
CA LEU A 13 39.83 7.11 8.58
C LEU A 13 38.74 7.51 7.58
N ALA A 14 38.92 7.19 6.29
CA ALA A 14 37.82 7.17 5.33
C ALA A 14 36.98 5.92 5.60
N GLN A 15 36.10 5.99 6.60
CA GLN A 15 34.95 5.09 6.68
C GLN A 15 34.22 5.25 5.34
N VAL A 16 34.46 4.32 4.41
CA VAL A 16 33.65 4.24 3.19
C VAL A 16 32.25 3.99 3.71
N ALA A 17 31.42 5.03 3.71
CA ALA A 17 30.04 4.93 4.14
C ALA A 17 29.36 3.90 3.22
N ARG A 18 29.30 2.65 3.68
CA ARG A 18 28.64 1.57 2.96
C ARG A 18 27.15 1.82 3.19
N ALA A 19 26.39 1.80 2.10
CA ALA A 19 24.95 1.82 2.22
C ALA A 19 24.51 0.67 3.14
N GLU A 20 23.64 0.97 4.12
CA GLU A 20 23.25 0.01 5.15
C GLU A 20 22.44 -1.12 4.49
N PRO A 21 22.96 -2.37 4.47
CA PRO A 21 22.11 -3.53 4.30
C PRO A 21 21.15 -3.58 5.49
N ASP A 22 20.01 -4.26 5.35
CA ASP A 22 19.09 -4.44 6.47
C ASP A 22 19.75 -5.22 7.61
N SER A 23 20.29 -4.49 8.60
CA SER A 23 21.02 -5.00 9.76
C SER A 23 20.24 -4.84 11.06
N PHE A 24 18.98 -4.45 10.98
CA PHE A 24 18.16 -4.17 12.16
C PHE A 24 17.54 -5.42 12.78
N GLY A 25 17.52 -6.54 12.04
CA GLY A 25 17.01 -7.82 12.55
C GLY A 25 15.59 -7.69 13.12
N LEU A 26 15.46 -7.98 14.42
CA LEU A 26 14.22 -7.89 15.19
C LEU A 26 14.06 -6.56 15.96
N GLY A 27 14.91 -5.58 15.68
CA GLY A 27 14.90 -4.27 16.33
C GLY A 27 15.55 -4.29 17.72
N THR A 28 15.62 -3.12 18.36
CA THR A 28 16.30 -2.96 19.65
C THR A 28 15.38 -3.07 20.87
N GLY A 29 14.06 -3.23 20.68
CA GLY A 29 13.08 -3.22 21.77
C GLY A 29 12.97 -1.88 22.52
N ARG A 30 13.46 -0.79 21.94
CA ARG A 30 13.58 0.51 22.61
C ARG A 30 12.24 1.17 22.95
N ASP A 31 11.16 0.76 22.28
CA ASP A 31 9.81 1.25 22.53
C ASP A 31 9.10 0.47 23.65
N GLY A 32 9.80 -0.50 24.28
CA GLY A 32 9.25 -1.32 25.35
C GLY A 32 8.18 -2.30 24.85
N ALA A 33 7.34 -2.78 25.77
CA ALA A 33 6.23 -3.67 25.41
C ALA A 33 5.00 -2.85 24.96
N LEU A 34 4.34 -3.31 23.91
CA LEU A 34 3.05 -2.80 23.47
C LEU A 34 1.95 -3.75 23.93
N SER A 35 0.96 -3.25 24.67
CA SER A 35 -0.26 -4.00 25.01
C SER A 35 -1.49 -3.25 24.55
N VAL A 36 -2.31 -3.87 23.71
CA VAL A 36 -3.62 -3.36 23.30
C VAL A 36 -4.69 -4.20 23.95
N VAL A 37 -5.33 -3.62 24.97
CA VAL A 37 -6.30 -4.32 25.80
C VAL A 37 -7.67 -4.43 25.13
N ALA A 38 -8.47 -5.42 25.55
CA ALA A 38 -9.78 -5.72 25.00
C ALA A 38 -10.69 -4.48 24.91
N GLY A 39 -11.40 -4.33 23.80
CA GLY A 39 -12.31 -3.20 23.54
C GLY A 39 -11.59 -1.90 23.17
N ARG A 40 -10.26 -1.89 23.03
CA ARG A 40 -9.49 -0.73 22.55
C ARG A 40 -9.12 -0.89 21.09
N SER A 41 -9.11 0.24 20.39
CA SER A 41 -8.54 0.39 19.05
C SER A 41 -7.41 1.40 19.10
N VAL A 42 -6.22 1.00 18.68
CA VAL A 42 -5.02 1.84 18.62
C VAL A 42 -4.61 2.00 17.16
N VAL A 43 -4.42 3.24 16.71
CA VAL A 43 -3.95 3.56 15.37
C VAL A 43 -2.46 3.90 15.42
N THR A 44 -1.67 3.26 14.55
CA THR A 44 -0.22 3.49 14.40
C THR A 44 0.12 3.95 12.98
N GLY A 45 1.41 3.96 12.61
CA GLY A 45 1.85 4.26 11.25
C GLY A 45 1.95 5.75 10.95
N SER A 46 2.60 6.50 11.83
CA SER A 46 2.91 7.91 11.52
C SER A 46 3.89 7.96 10.35
N ALA A 47 3.41 8.51 9.24
CA ALA A 47 4.12 8.58 7.96
C ALA A 47 4.02 10.00 7.39
N VAL A 48 5.07 10.43 6.71
CA VAL A 48 5.15 11.74 6.06
C VAL A 48 5.67 11.60 4.63
N PRO A 49 5.17 12.42 3.68
CA PRO A 49 5.70 12.43 2.32
C PRO A 49 7.15 12.92 2.27
N LEU A 50 7.94 12.29 1.41
CA LEU A 50 9.26 12.78 1.04
C LEU A 50 9.13 14.13 0.31
N ARG A 51 9.92 15.14 0.70
CA ARG A 51 9.87 16.49 0.11
C ARG A 51 10.88 16.66 -1.02
N VAL A 52 12.05 16.05 -0.90
CA VAL A 52 13.14 16.12 -1.89
C VAL A 52 13.59 14.70 -2.21
N ALA A 53 13.89 14.44 -3.49
CA ALA A 53 14.32 13.12 -3.93
C ALA A 53 15.56 12.69 -3.14
N ALA A 54 15.49 11.49 -2.55
CA ALA A 54 16.61 10.92 -1.82
C ALA A 54 17.51 10.18 -2.80
N THR A 55 18.81 10.37 -2.69
CA THR A 55 19.79 9.74 -3.58
C THR A 55 20.44 8.55 -2.89
N ALA A 56 20.70 7.48 -3.65
CA ALA A 56 21.56 6.41 -3.18
C ALA A 56 22.91 6.97 -2.71
N ARG A 57 23.44 6.41 -1.63
CA ARG A 57 24.61 6.87 -0.88
C ARG A 57 24.43 8.22 -0.14
N GLY A 58 23.24 8.82 -0.17
CA GLY A 58 22.90 10.01 0.61
C GLY A 58 22.47 9.66 2.04
N SER A 59 22.71 10.57 2.98
CA SER A 59 22.33 10.41 4.40
C SER A 59 21.36 11.48 4.90
N ASP A 60 20.96 12.42 4.06
CA ASP A 60 19.96 13.44 4.40
C ASP A 60 18.64 13.08 3.71
N VAL A 61 17.56 12.97 4.49
CA VAL A 61 16.20 12.67 4.00
C VAL A 61 15.27 13.80 4.38
N ALA A 62 14.83 14.59 3.39
CA ALA A 62 13.95 15.72 3.61
C ALA A 62 12.48 15.28 3.60
N VAL A 63 11.78 15.49 4.71
CA VAL A 63 10.38 15.06 4.90
C VAL A 63 9.46 16.24 5.15
N SER A 64 8.20 16.08 4.79
CA SER A 64 7.14 17.04 5.12
C SER A 64 6.90 17.07 6.64
N ALA A 65 6.32 18.17 7.14
CA ALA A 65 5.86 18.22 8.53
C ALA A 65 4.64 17.28 8.71
N GLY A 66 4.51 16.66 9.88
CA GLY A 66 3.35 15.80 10.18
C GLY A 66 3.62 14.67 11.19
N THR A 67 4.88 14.25 11.33
CA THR A 67 5.29 13.23 12.30
C THR A 67 6.38 13.76 13.22
N VAL A 68 6.30 13.43 14.51
CA VAL A 68 7.40 13.63 15.46
C VAL A 68 8.38 12.47 15.27
N LEU A 69 9.48 12.73 14.55
CA LEU A 69 10.63 11.85 14.47
C LEU A 69 11.73 12.39 15.38
N ALA A 70 12.49 11.51 16.01
CA ALA A 70 13.58 11.84 16.92
C ALA A 70 14.88 11.10 16.56
N ALA A 71 15.99 11.60 17.12
CA ALA A 71 17.24 10.89 17.06
C ALA A 71 17.08 9.48 17.68
N GLY A 72 17.59 8.47 16.98
CA GLY A 72 17.47 7.08 17.32
C GLY A 72 16.26 6.38 16.72
N ASP A 73 15.24 7.06 16.19
CA ASP A 73 14.12 6.36 15.56
C ASP A 73 14.57 5.52 14.37
N LEU A 74 13.94 4.36 14.22
CA LEU A 74 14.02 3.57 13.01
C LEU A 74 12.93 4.05 12.04
N VAL A 75 13.31 4.31 10.79
CA VAL A 75 12.37 4.70 9.74
C VAL A 75 12.40 3.73 8.58
N MET A 76 11.26 3.57 7.92
CA MET A 76 11.15 2.94 6.62
C MET A 76 10.94 4.02 5.57
N ILE A 77 11.77 4.03 4.54
CA ILE A 77 11.54 4.82 3.32
C ILE A 77 10.88 3.89 2.32
N HIS A 78 9.67 4.21 1.88
CA HIS A 78 8.87 3.35 1.00
C HIS A 78 8.40 4.10 -0.25
N HIS A 79 8.80 3.61 -1.43
CA HIS A 79 8.34 4.11 -2.73
C HIS A 79 6.96 3.54 -3.05
N THR A 80 5.89 4.12 -2.51
CA THR A 80 4.55 3.53 -2.58
C THR A 80 4.03 3.36 -4.01
N GLY A 81 4.16 4.38 -4.88
CA GLY A 81 3.61 4.35 -6.25
C GLY A 81 4.47 5.14 -7.23
N GLY A 82 3.94 5.45 -8.42
CA GLY A 82 4.66 6.22 -9.45
C GLY A 82 5.30 5.35 -10.53
N LEU A 83 4.63 4.27 -10.93
CA LEU A 83 5.09 3.37 -11.99
C LEU A 83 5.32 4.13 -13.30
N LEU A 84 6.50 3.94 -13.88
CA LEU A 84 6.87 4.43 -15.21
C LEU A 84 7.57 3.33 -16.02
N PRO A 85 7.39 3.30 -17.36
CA PRO A 85 6.43 4.09 -18.14
C PRO A 85 4.97 3.80 -17.74
N LEU A 86 4.08 4.77 -17.98
CA LEU A 86 2.67 4.60 -17.63
C LEU A 86 2.04 3.47 -18.49
N PRO A 87 1.27 2.55 -17.88
CA PRO A 87 0.55 1.52 -18.62
C PRO A 87 -0.50 2.12 -19.56
N THR A 88 -0.80 1.39 -20.63
CA THR A 88 -1.92 1.71 -21.50
C THR A 88 -3.24 1.50 -20.75
N PRO A 89 -4.18 2.48 -20.78
CA PRO A 89 -5.52 2.29 -20.26
C PRO A 89 -6.20 1.03 -20.80
N GLY A 90 -6.85 0.25 -19.93
CA GLY A 90 -7.58 -0.95 -20.34
C GLY A 90 -6.73 -2.22 -20.46
N ASP A 91 -5.42 -2.15 -20.21
CA ASP A 91 -4.59 -3.35 -20.17
C ASP A 91 -4.83 -4.15 -18.89
N ALA A 92 -5.30 -5.39 -19.05
CA ALA A 92 -5.58 -6.33 -17.97
C ALA A 92 -4.44 -7.32 -17.70
N LYS A 93 -3.34 -7.24 -18.45
CA LYS A 93 -2.19 -8.15 -18.29
C LYS A 93 -1.44 -7.87 -17.00
N ALA A 94 -0.78 -8.90 -16.48
CA ALA A 94 0.06 -8.77 -15.30
C ALA A 94 1.14 -7.69 -15.49
N VAL A 95 1.18 -6.74 -14.56
CA VAL A 95 2.15 -5.65 -14.55
C VAL A 95 3.37 -6.09 -13.76
N VAL A 96 4.49 -6.26 -14.46
CA VAL A 96 5.79 -6.54 -13.84
C VAL A 96 6.40 -5.24 -13.33
N LEU A 97 6.66 -5.15 -12.02
CA LEU A 97 7.25 -3.93 -11.45
C LEU A 97 8.75 -3.86 -11.77
N PRO A 98 9.24 -2.75 -12.36
CA PRO A 98 10.66 -2.60 -12.67
C PRO A 98 11.50 -2.57 -11.39
N THR A 99 12.78 -2.88 -11.48
CA THR A 99 13.67 -2.94 -10.32
C THR A 99 13.71 -1.61 -9.56
N SER A 100 13.83 -0.47 -10.22
CA SER A 100 13.74 0.86 -9.59
C SER A 100 12.29 1.36 -9.39
N GLY A 101 11.30 0.48 -9.51
CA GLY A 101 9.88 0.82 -9.49
C GLY A 101 9.28 0.94 -8.10
N PRO A 102 7.95 1.10 -8.04
CA PRO A 102 7.19 1.12 -6.79
C PRO A 102 7.33 -0.14 -5.95
N GLY A 103 6.99 0.01 -4.68
CA GLY A 103 7.03 -0.97 -3.59
C GLY A 103 8.39 -1.19 -2.94
N ARG A 104 9.45 -0.61 -3.50
CA ARG A 104 10.79 -0.69 -2.93
C ARG A 104 10.82 0.04 -1.59
N PHE A 105 11.49 -0.58 -0.62
CA PHE A 105 11.73 0.04 0.67
C PHE A 105 13.14 -0.23 1.20
N GLU A 106 13.54 0.57 2.17
CA GLU A 106 14.67 0.26 3.04
C GLU A 106 14.43 0.83 4.45
N LEU A 107 15.08 0.21 5.43
CA LEU A 107 15.11 0.66 6.82
C LEU A 107 16.36 1.50 7.03
N ALA A 108 16.25 2.59 7.80
CA ALA A 108 17.38 3.42 8.17
C ALA A 108 17.18 3.99 9.58
N ARG A 109 18.27 4.16 10.33
CA ARG A 109 18.21 4.79 11.65
C ARG A 109 18.52 6.28 11.57
N VAL A 110 17.72 7.08 12.27
CA VAL A 110 17.87 8.53 12.37
C VAL A 110 18.99 8.84 13.37
N ALA A 111 20.05 9.49 12.94
CA ALA A 111 21.10 10.02 13.81
C ALA A 111 20.68 11.33 14.49
N SER A 112 20.02 12.22 13.75
CA SER A 112 19.52 13.51 14.27
C SER A 112 18.43 14.09 13.37
N VAL A 113 17.62 15.00 13.91
CA VAL A 113 16.56 15.69 13.18
C VAL A 113 16.84 17.19 13.15
N ASP A 114 16.96 17.75 11.96
CA ASP A 114 16.88 19.20 11.74
C ASP A 114 15.41 19.57 11.55
N ALA A 115 14.75 19.93 12.65
CA ALA A 115 13.33 20.26 12.64
C ALA A 115 13.02 21.54 11.85
N ALA A 116 13.95 22.50 11.80
CA ALA A 116 13.76 23.76 11.09
C ALA A 116 13.79 23.53 9.56
N ALA A 117 14.72 22.71 9.09
CA ALA A 117 14.80 22.34 7.68
C ALA A 117 13.88 21.17 7.30
N GLY A 118 13.34 20.43 8.27
CA GLY A 118 12.57 19.20 8.07
C GLY A 118 13.42 18.10 7.43
N VAL A 119 14.63 17.89 7.93
CA VAL A 119 15.62 16.93 7.40
C VAL A 119 16.01 15.93 8.47
N LEU A 120 15.94 14.64 8.14
CA LEU A 120 16.47 13.54 8.93
C LEU A 120 17.90 13.27 8.47
N LYS A 121 18.85 13.27 9.40
CA LYS A 121 20.21 12.78 9.15
C LYS A 121 20.27 11.33 9.56
N LEU A 122 20.67 10.44 8.66
CA LEU A 122 20.74 9.00 8.89
C LEU A 122 22.10 8.59 9.45
N THR A 123 22.15 7.51 10.22
CA THR A 123 23.39 6.93 10.76
C THR A 123 24.25 6.30 9.68
N GLN A 124 23.63 5.84 8.60
CA GLN A 124 24.27 5.26 7.42
C GLN A 124 23.58 5.78 6.16
N PRO A 125 24.27 5.81 5.01
CA PRO A 125 23.67 6.29 3.78
C PRO A 125 22.69 5.27 3.19
N LEU A 126 21.73 5.75 2.40
CA LEU A 126 20.74 4.95 1.71
C LEU A 126 21.37 4.05 0.64
N ARG A 127 20.80 2.86 0.43
CA ARG A 127 21.14 1.95 -0.66
C ARG A 127 20.49 2.34 -1.96
N PHE A 128 19.25 2.84 -1.90
CA PHE A 128 18.48 3.16 -3.10
C PHE A 128 18.23 4.66 -3.22
N SER A 129 17.82 5.06 -4.43
CA SER A 129 17.30 6.41 -4.67
C SER A 129 15.78 6.36 -4.63
N TYR A 130 15.15 7.39 -4.08
CA TYR A 130 13.71 7.51 -4.00
C TYR A 130 13.25 8.83 -4.64
N PRO A 131 12.33 8.79 -5.60
CA PRO A 131 11.73 10.00 -6.13
C PRO A 131 10.78 10.63 -5.10
N VAL A 132 10.53 11.93 -5.24
CA VAL A 132 9.51 12.63 -4.42
C VAL A 132 8.11 12.04 -4.64
N ALA A 133 7.79 11.73 -5.90
CA ALA A 133 6.48 11.25 -6.28
C ALA A 133 6.17 9.94 -5.54
N ARG A 134 5.18 10.00 -4.64
CA ARG A 134 4.61 8.83 -3.94
C ARG A 134 5.63 8.04 -3.12
N THR A 135 6.66 8.70 -2.61
CA THR A 135 7.52 8.15 -1.55
C THR A 135 7.10 8.73 -0.19
N GLN A 136 7.01 7.84 0.79
CA GLN A 136 6.77 8.19 2.18
C GLN A 136 7.88 7.69 3.09
N VAL A 137 8.04 8.37 4.22
CA VAL A 137 8.91 7.97 5.31
C VAL A 137 8.03 7.76 6.53
N LEU A 138 8.09 6.56 7.12
CA LEU A 138 7.33 6.23 8.32
C LEU A 138 8.23 5.75 9.44
N ARG A 139 7.81 5.99 10.68
CA ARG A 139 8.47 5.40 11.85
C ARG A 139 8.14 3.91 11.93
N VAL A 140 9.16 3.09 12.19
CA VAL A 140 9.02 1.66 12.49
C VAL A 140 9.14 1.49 13.99
N GLY A 141 8.11 0.92 14.63
CA GLY A 141 8.15 0.63 16.07
C GLY A 141 9.16 -0.48 16.38
N GLU A 142 9.89 -0.36 17.48
CA GLU A 142 10.86 -1.37 17.94
C GLU A 142 10.49 -1.84 19.35
N PHE A 143 9.65 -2.86 19.44
CA PHE A 143 9.06 -3.33 20.71
C PHE A 143 9.81 -4.53 21.29
N THR A 144 9.75 -4.71 22.61
CA THR A 144 10.23 -5.95 23.24
C THR A 144 9.24 -7.07 22.97
N ASP A 145 7.97 -6.83 23.23
CA ASP A 145 6.85 -7.76 23.02
C ASP A 145 5.62 -6.97 22.56
N VAL A 146 4.74 -7.63 21.82
CA VAL A 146 3.46 -7.06 21.39
C VAL A 146 2.34 -8.01 21.80
N ASN A 147 1.42 -7.53 22.62
CA ASN A 147 0.24 -8.27 23.04
C ASN A 147 -1.05 -7.58 22.56
N ILE A 148 -1.83 -8.25 21.72
CA ILE A 148 -3.13 -7.78 21.25
C ILE A 148 -4.20 -8.70 21.84
N GLU A 149 -4.95 -8.22 22.83
CA GLU A 149 -5.96 -9.03 23.49
C GLU A 149 -7.18 -9.32 22.59
N ALA A 150 -7.95 -10.35 22.93
CA ALA A 150 -9.20 -10.65 22.25
C ALA A 150 -10.16 -9.44 22.27
N GLY A 151 -10.70 -9.09 21.12
CA GLY A 151 -11.56 -7.90 20.95
C GLY A 151 -10.80 -6.57 20.92
N ALA A 152 -9.47 -6.57 20.94
CA ALA A 152 -8.63 -5.41 20.68
C ALA A 152 -8.30 -5.28 19.18
N ARG A 153 -7.99 -4.05 18.74
CA ARG A 153 -7.58 -3.76 17.36
C ARG A 153 -6.35 -2.84 17.31
N LEU A 154 -5.32 -3.27 16.61
CA LEU A 154 -4.18 -2.44 16.21
C LEU A 154 -4.32 -2.13 14.72
N SER A 155 -4.56 -0.87 14.37
CA SER A 155 -4.74 -0.42 12.99
C SER A 155 -3.72 0.62 12.56
N VAL A 156 -3.80 1.03 11.29
CA VAL A 156 -2.94 2.04 10.67
C VAL A 156 -3.77 3.20 10.14
N THR A 157 -3.19 4.40 10.07
CA THR A 157 -3.74 5.49 9.28
C THR A 157 -3.87 5.06 7.80
N PRO A 158 -5.04 5.23 7.15
CA PRO A 158 -5.19 4.92 5.74
C PRO A 158 -4.26 5.78 4.87
N TRP A 159 -3.87 5.24 3.73
CA TRP A 159 -3.18 6.00 2.69
C TRP A 159 -4.06 7.15 2.18
N ASP A 160 -3.51 8.36 2.15
CA ASP A 160 -4.21 9.59 1.76
C ASP A 160 -3.87 10.08 0.34
N GLY A 161 -3.20 9.25 -0.45
CA GLY A 161 -2.62 9.63 -1.76
C GLY A 161 -1.15 10.07 -1.69
N ARG A 162 -0.61 10.29 -0.47
CA ARG A 162 0.77 10.80 -0.25
C ARG A 162 1.51 10.05 0.86
N SER A 163 0.84 9.66 1.93
CA SER A 163 1.37 8.95 3.09
C SER A 163 0.30 8.11 3.81
N GLY A 164 0.72 7.17 4.66
CA GLY A 164 -0.12 6.24 5.38
C GLY A 164 -0.13 4.84 4.78
N GLY A 165 -0.97 3.98 5.33
CA GLY A 165 -1.28 2.65 4.79
C GLY A 165 -0.30 1.53 5.15
N ILE A 166 0.75 1.81 5.94
CA ILE A 166 1.75 0.81 6.34
C ILE A 166 1.82 0.70 7.86
N LEU A 167 1.49 -0.47 8.39
CA LEU A 167 1.80 -0.86 9.76
C LEU A 167 3.17 -1.53 9.76
N ALA A 168 4.19 -0.91 10.35
CA ALA A 168 5.55 -1.44 10.40
C ALA A 168 6.10 -1.51 11.83
N MET A 169 6.52 -2.70 12.25
CA MET A 169 7.19 -2.89 13.54
C MET A 169 8.19 -4.05 13.54
N LEU A 170 9.23 -3.90 14.35
CA LEU A 170 10.17 -4.95 14.73
C LEU A 170 9.96 -5.29 16.20
N VAL A 171 9.98 -6.58 16.54
CA VAL A 171 9.69 -7.09 17.88
C VAL A 171 10.79 -8.06 18.27
N SER A 172 11.59 -7.72 19.28
CA SER A 172 12.73 -8.56 19.70
C SER A 172 12.30 -9.88 20.34
N GLY A 173 11.09 -9.92 20.90
CA GLY A 173 10.43 -11.07 21.50
C GLY A 173 9.20 -11.49 20.70
N THR A 174 8.08 -11.71 21.40
CA THR A 174 6.91 -12.37 20.83
C THR A 174 5.81 -11.36 20.44
N VAL A 175 5.15 -11.63 19.31
CA VAL A 175 3.86 -11.04 18.97
C VAL A 175 2.76 -12.03 19.35
N THR A 176 2.08 -11.78 20.47
CA THR A 176 0.90 -12.53 20.89
C THR A 176 -0.35 -11.80 20.41
N ASN A 177 -1.05 -12.36 19.45
CA ASN A 177 -2.26 -11.76 18.87
C ASN A 177 -3.47 -12.66 19.10
N GLU A 178 -4.40 -12.24 19.94
CA GLU A 178 -5.74 -12.83 20.12
C GLU A 178 -6.84 -11.91 19.55
N GLY A 179 -6.48 -10.70 19.12
CA GLY A 179 -7.37 -9.68 18.57
C GLY A 179 -7.21 -9.50 17.06
N ARG A 180 -7.08 -8.25 16.61
CA ARG A 180 -6.94 -7.90 15.20
C ARG A 180 -5.79 -6.93 14.94
N ILE A 181 -4.89 -7.29 14.02
CA ILE A 181 -3.89 -6.41 13.42
C ILE A 181 -4.37 -6.08 11.99
N ASP A 182 -4.50 -4.80 11.69
CA ASP A 182 -5.48 -4.34 10.70
C ASP A 182 -5.01 -3.20 9.79
N ALA A 183 -4.85 -3.53 8.52
CA ALA A 183 -4.62 -2.60 7.41
C ALA A 183 -5.75 -2.66 6.37
N ASP A 184 -6.96 -3.03 6.79
CA ASP A 184 -8.11 -3.08 5.88
C ASP A 184 -8.46 -1.69 5.36
N GLY A 185 -8.67 -1.58 4.04
CA GLY A 185 -9.00 -0.32 3.39
C GLY A 185 -7.92 0.77 3.52
N ALA A 186 -6.72 0.42 3.99
CA ALA A 186 -5.67 1.40 4.23
C ALA A 186 -4.76 1.64 3.01
N GLY A 187 -5.08 1.04 1.87
CA GLY A 187 -4.31 1.07 0.63
C GLY A 187 -4.75 2.12 -0.37
N TYR A 188 -4.56 1.86 -1.67
CA TYR A 188 -4.82 2.86 -2.70
C TYR A 188 -6.27 3.35 -2.71
N LEU A 189 -6.44 4.65 -2.97
CA LEU A 189 -7.74 5.31 -2.92
C LEU A 189 -8.67 4.82 -4.04
N GLY A 190 -9.96 4.74 -3.72
CA GLY A 190 -11.00 4.55 -4.75
C GLY A 190 -11.22 5.81 -5.57
N GLY A 191 -11.85 5.66 -6.74
CA GLY A 191 -12.25 6.80 -7.57
C GLY A 191 -13.41 7.56 -6.92
N ASP A 192 -13.34 8.89 -6.93
CA ASP A 192 -14.39 9.74 -6.38
C ASP A 192 -15.60 9.82 -7.32
N TYR A 193 -16.79 9.58 -6.77
CA TYR A 193 -18.02 9.79 -7.50
C TYR A 193 -18.28 11.28 -7.72
N GLN A 194 -18.71 11.60 -8.93
CA GLN A 194 -19.25 12.90 -9.30
C GLN A 194 -20.50 12.68 -10.16
N ALA A 195 -21.53 13.47 -9.88
CA ALA A 195 -22.72 13.48 -10.73
C ALA A 195 -22.39 14.16 -12.07
N HIS A 196 -22.77 13.51 -13.16
CA HIS A 196 -22.59 14.00 -14.53
C HIS A 196 -23.93 14.35 -15.19
N ALA A 197 -23.85 14.91 -16.40
CA ALA A 197 -25.01 14.95 -17.27
C ALA A 197 -25.39 13.51 -17.68
N GLY A 198 -26.69 13.25 -17.88
CA GLY A 198 -27.20 11.95 -18.33
C GLY A 198 -26.84 11.62 -19.78
N LEU A 199 -25.55 11.37 -20.03
CA LEU A 199 -24.97 11.11 -21.33
C LEU A 199 -25.19 9.65 -21.75
N LYS A 200 -25.09 9.37 -23.05
CA LYS A 200 -25.30 8.05 -23.67
C LYS A 200 -24.33 7.84 -24.82
N GLY A 201 -24.10 6.58 -25.22
CA GLY A 201 -23.28 6.24 -26.38
C GLY A 201 -21.75 6.35 -26.19
N CYS A 202 -21.29 6.49 -24.95
CA CYS A 202 -19.89 6.66 -24.60
C CYS A 202 -19.11 5.34 -24.63
N THR A 203 -17.89 5.34 -25.18
CA THR A 203 -17.09 4.11 -25.41
C THR A 203 -15.59 4.25 -25.10
N GLY A 204 -15.12 5.46 -24.79
CA GLY A 204 -13.69 5.74 -24.61
C GLY A 204 -13.12 5.08 -23.35
N LEU A 205 -11.89 4.55 -23.45
CA LEU A 205 -11.13 4.06 -22.30
C LEU A 205 -10.69 5.23 -21.41
N ASP A 206 -10.06 6.23 -22.02
CA ASP A 206 -9.89 7.56 -21.45
C ASP A 206 -11.04 8.44 -21.92
N LEU A 207 -11.76 9.04 -20.99
CA LEU A 207 -12.93 9.87 -21.29
C LEU A 207 -13.09 10.94 -20.22
N SER A 208 -13.21 12.22 -20.60
CA SER A 208 -13.37 13.30 -19.63
C SER A 208 -14.73 13.22 -18.93
N PRO A 209 -14.89 13.81 -17.72
CA PRO A 209 -16.20 13.89 -17.04
C PRO A 209 -17.30 14.49 -17.91
N ALA A 210 -16.98 15.54 -18.70
CA ALA A 210 -17.92 16.19 -19.62
C ALA A 210 -18.36 15.30 -20.80
N GLN A 211 -17.61 14.24 -21.08
CA GLN A 211 -17.95 13.21 -22.06
C GLN A 211 -18.49 11.94 -21.38
N GLY A 212 -18.65 11.98 -20.05
CA GLY A 212 -19.22 10.94 -19.19
C GLY A 212 -18.28 9.79 -18.87
N GLY A 213 -17.01 10.10 -18.59
CA GLY A 213 -16.12 9.19 -17.89
C GLY A 213 -16.06 9.50 -16.40
N SER A 214 -16.26 8.49 -15.54
CA SER A 214 -16.08 8.58 -14.09
C SER A 214 -14.63 8.34 -13.65
N ALA A 215 -14.32 8.74 -12.42
CA ALA A 215 -12.97 8.64 -11.86
C ALA A 215 -12.49 7.18 -11.73
N ARG A 216 -11.22 6.97 -12.05
CA ARG A 216 -10.52 5.70 -11.83
C ARG A 216 -10.11 5.56 -10.37
N GLY A 217 -10.01 4.31 -9.91
CA GLY A 217 -9.31 3.98 -8.69
C GLY A 217 -7.81 4.18 -8.84
N GLU A 218 -7.15 4.48 -7.74
CA GLU A 218 -5.72 4.62 -7.68
C GLU A 218 -5.03 3.25 -7.70
N GLY A 219 -3.87 3.19 -8.35
CA GLY A 219 -2.98 2.04 -8.29
C GLY A 219 -1.51 2.48 -8.29
N VAL A 220 -0.60 1.55 -8.56
CA VAL A 220 0.85 1.80 -8.61
C VAL A 220 1.25 2.87 -9.64
N ALA A 221 0.43 3.09 -10.67
CA ALA A 221 0.63 4.14 -11.68
C ALA A 221 -0.03 5.49 -11.32
N GLY A 222 -0.71 5.58 -10.17
CA GLY A 222 -1.63 6.67 -9.85
C GLY A 222 -2.97 6.52 -10.58
N THR A 223 -3.64 7.64 -10.86
CA THR A 223 -4.95 7.68 -11.53
C THR A 223 -4.89 8.23 -12.96
N THR A 224 -3.83 8.97 -13.31
CA THR A 224 -3.75 9.73 -14.56
C THR A 224 -3.00 8.95 -15.64
N SER A 225 -3.64 8.71 -16.78
CA SER A 225 -3.07 8.04 -17.94
C SER A 225 -2.03 8.90 -18.68
N GLY A 226 -1.32 8.29 -19.63
CA GLY A 226 -0.41 9.00 -20.54
C GLY A 226 -1.11 10.10 -21.38
N ASN A 227 -2.43 10.02 -21.56
CA ASN A 227 -3.23 11.05 -22.24
C ASN A 227 -3.70 12.17 -21.30
N LYS A 228 -3.17 12.22 -20.07
CA LYS A 228 -3.54 13.19 -19.02
C LYS A 228 -5.01 13.09 -18.59
N SER A 229 -5.60 11.90 -18.69
CA SER A 229 -6.97 11.62 -18.22
C SER A 229 -6.94 10.81 -16.92
N ALA A 230 -7.72 11.21 -15.92
CA ALA A 230 -7.91 10.46 -14.67
C ALA A 230 -9.24 9.67 -14.63
N THR A 231 -9.99 9.71 -15.74
CA THR A 231 -11.37 9.26 -15.83
C THR A 231 -11.60 8.36 -17.05
N GLY A 232 -12.73 7.65 -17.03
CA GLY A 232 -13.15 6.71 -18.07
C GLY A 232 -12.95 5.24 -17.69
N ARG A 233 -13.54 4.36 -18.49
CA ARG A 233 -13.62 2.92 -18.19
C ARG A 233 -12.32 2.13 -18.23
N GLY A 234 -11.25 2.65 -18.81
CA GLY A 234 -9.95 1.98 -18.76
C GLY A 234 -9.51 1.81 -17.30
N ASN A 235 -8.97 0.65 -16.93
CA ASN A 235 -8.16 0.53 -15.72
C ASN A 235 -6.79 1.20 -15.95
N LEU A 236 -6.03 1.45 -14.87
CA LEU A 236 -4.63 1.89 -14.97
C LEU A 236 -3.77 1.09 -13.99
N ALA A 237 -2.90 0.23 -14.51
CA ALA A 237 -2.27 -0.82 -13.71
C ALA A 237 -3.32 -1.54 -12.85
N ASN A 238 -3.09 -1.64 -11.55
CA ASN A 238 -3.99 -2.27 -10.61
C ASN A 238 -5.13 -1.37 -10.10
N GLY A 239 -5.21 -0.09 -10.51
CA GLY A 239 -6.36 0.77 -10.23
C GLY A 239 -7.53 0.48 -11.16
N GLY A 240 -8.73 0.25 -10.61
CA GLY A 240 -9.94 -0.05 -11.38
C GLY A 240 -10.41 1.13 -12.24
N GLY A 241 -10.98 0.85 -13.42
CA GLY A 241 -11.56 1.87 -14.29
C GLY A 241 -12.86 2.45 -13.73
N GLY A 242 -13.19 3.70 -14.05
CA GLY A 242 -14.49 4.29 -13.69
C GLY A 242 -15.63 3.75 -14.56
N GLY A 243 -16.88 4.00 -14.19
CA GLY A 243 -18.01 3.84 -15.12
C GLY A 243 -17.92 4.86 -16.26
N ASN A 244 -18.35 4.47 -17.46
CA ASN A 244 -18.75 5.45 -18.46
C ASN A 244 -20.24 5.77 -18.30
N CYS A 245 -20.73 6.71 -19.11
CA CYS A 245 -22.10 7.20 -19.19
C CYS A 245 -23.25 6.26 -18.82
N ALA A 246 -24.35 6.88 -18.38
CA ALA A 246 -25.65 6.26 -18.17
C ALA A 246 -25.62 5.14 -17.12
N GLN A 247 -25.16 5.43 -15.92
CA GLN A 247 -25.25 4.62 -14.72
C GLN A 247 -24.39 3.35 -14.79
N ALA A 248 -23.33 3.34 -15.61
CA ALA A 248 -22.42 2.20 -15.64
C ALA A 248 -21.62 2.12 -14.34
N GLY A 249 -21.28 0.90 -13.92
CA GLY A 249 -20.54 0.68 -12.67
C GLY A 249 -19.03 0.89 -12.84
N GLY A 250 -18.35 1.16 -11.74
CA GLY A 250 -16.89 1.17 -11.67
C GLY A 250 -16.30 -0.24 -11.59
N GLY A 251 -15.10 -0.43 -12.15
CA GLY A 251 -14.32 -1.66 -12.06
C GLY A 251 -13.62 -1.79 -10.71
N GLY A 252 -13.47 -3.01 -10.20
CA GLY A 252 -12.76 -3.29 -8.97
C GLY A 252 -11.24 -3.14 -9.11
N GLY A 253 -10.56 -2.89 -7.99
CA GLY A 253 -9.10 -2.87 -7.94
C GLY A 253 -8.47 -4.24 -8.21
N GLY A 254 -7.20 -4.24 -8.62
CA GLY A 254 -6.35 -5.42 -8.82
C GLY A 254 -5.22 -5.52 -7.78
N HIS A 255 -4.68 -6.73 -7.63
CA HIS A 255 -3.42 -6.99 -6.91
C HIS A 255 -2.86 -8.36 -7.30
N GLY A 256 -3.03 -9.41 -6.50
CA GLY A 256 -2.62 -10.77 -6.84
C GLY A 256 -3.42 -11.39 -7.99
N GLY A 257 -4.64 -10.90 -8.20
CA GLY A 257 -5.50 -11.21 -9.33
C GLY A 257 -6.05 -9.97 -10.04
N ILE A 258 -6.81 -10.22 -11.10
CA ILE A 258 -7.56 -9.17 -11.84
C ILE A 258 -8.80 -8.73 -11.06
N GLY A 259 -9.09 -7.44 -11.07
CA GLY A 259 -10.34 -6.88 -10.51
C GLY A 259 -11.57 -7.26 -11.32
N GLY A 260 -12.74 -7.20 -10.70
CA GLY A 260 -14.01 -7.37 -11.42
C GLY A 260 -14.32 -6.18 -12.33
N ASN A 261 -15.07 -6.44 -13.40
CA ASN A 261 -15.58 -5.38 -14.28
C ASN A 261 -16.85 -4.74 -13.69
N GLY A 262 -16.99 -3.44 -13.90
CA GLY A 262 -18.17 -2.68 -13.51
C GLY A 262 -19.43 -3.12 -14.27
N GLY A 263 -20.59 -2.84 -13.66
CA GLY A 263 -21.89 -3.11 -14.26
C GLY A 263 -22.08 -2.40 -15.60
N ARG A 264 -22.93 -2.97 -16.47
CA ARG A 264 -23.27 -2.39 -17.79
C ARG A 264 -23.98 -1.05 -17.59
N SER A 265 -24.01 -0.22 -18.63
CA SER A 265 -24.83 1.00 -18.60
C SER A 265 -26.33 0.67 -18.45
N SER A 266 -27.14 1.67 -18.17
CA SER A 266 -28.58 1.54 -18.00
C SER A 266 -29.25 0.99 -19.27
N VAL A 267 -30.43 0.39 -19.10
CA VAL A 267 -31.27 -0.06 -20.22
C VAL A 267 -31.59 1.07 -21.20
N SER A 268 -31.66 2.31 -20.71
CA SER A 268 -31.94 3.49 -21.53
C SER A 268 -30.80 3.86 -22.49
N ASP A 269 -29.60 3.33 -22.24
CA ASP A 269 -28.41 3.42 -23.07
C ASP A 269 -28.11 2.07 -23.77
N GLY A 270 -29.08 1.16 -23.82
CA GLY A 270 -28.97 -0.13 -24.49
C GLY A 270 -28.20 -1.18 -23.69
N ALA A 271 -28.01 -0.97 -22.39
CA ALA A 271 -27.27 -1.87 -21.50
C ALA A 271 -25.92 -2.29 -22.08
N ARG A 272 -25.02 -1.34 -22.35
CA ARG A 272 -23.74 -1.60 -23.04
C ARG A 272 -22.64 -2.02 -22.06
N VAL A 273 -21.64 -2.77 -22.52
CA VAL A 273 -20.46 -3.17 -21.71
C VAL A 273 -19.50 -1.98 -21.58
N GLU A 274 -19.94 -0.98 -20.84
CA GLU A 274 -19.21 0.28 -20.64
C GLU A 274 -18.95 0.58 -19.16
N GLY A 275 -19.12 -0.43 -18.31
CA GLY A 275 -18.60 -0.40 -16.96
C GLY A 275 -17.07 -0.37 -16.97
N GLY A 276 -16.51 0.10 -15.86
CA GLY A 276 -15.08 0.17 -15.65
C GLY A 276 -14.42 -1.20 -15.75
N LEU A 277 -13.24 -1.25 -16.37
CA LEU A 277 -12.44 -2.45 -16.44
C LEU A 277 -11.77 -2.71 -15.07
N GLY A 278 -11.66 -3.98 -14.69
CA GLY A 278 -10.97 -4.38 -13.47
C GLY A 278 -9.47 -4.05 -13.49
N GLY A 279 -8.91 -3.70 -12.34
CA GLY A 279 -7.47 -3.49 -12.17
C GLY A 279 -6.66 -4.73 -12.54
N ALA A 280 -5.52 -4.54 -13.19
CA ALA A 280 -4.62 -5.61 -13.59
C ALA A 280 -3.89 -6.23 -12.37
N PRO A 281 -3.49 -7.51 -12.46
CA PRO A 281 -2.65 -8.11 -11.43
C PRO A 281 -1.23 -7.53 -11.46
N LEU A 282 -0.53 -7.59 -10.32
CA LEU A 282 0.84 -7.17 -10.15
C LEU A 282 1.75 -8.38 -9.97
N SER A 283 2.94 -8.34 -10.58
CA SER A 283 3.93 -9.41 -10.46
C SER A 283 5.24 -8.85 -9.90
N TYR A 284 5.59 -9.28 -8.69
CA TYR A 284 6.81 -8.90 -7.99
C TYR A 284 7.15 -9.87 -6.85
N SER A 285 8.39 -9.83 -6.37
CA SER A 285 8.81 -10.57 -5.17
C SER A 285 8.50 -9.77 -3.91
N MET A 286 7.61 -10.31 -3.06
CA MET A 286 7.20 -9.69 -1.79
C MET A 286 8.36 -9.57 -0.77
N LEU A 287 9.43 -10.36 -0.94
CA LEU A 287 10.64 -10.28 -0.12
C LEU A 287 11.45 -9.00 -0.38
N GLU A 288 11.32 -8.43 -1.59
CA GLU A 288 12.11 -7.26 -2.00
C GLU A 288 11.30 -5.96 -1.99
N ARG A 289 9.98 -6.07 -2.09
CA ARG A 289 9.07 -4.94 -2.26
C ARG A 289 7.64 -5.33 -1.91
N PHE A 290 6.81 -4.38 -1.52
CA PHE A 290 5.38 -4.60 -1.37
C PHE A 290 4.60 -3.37 -1.84
N VAL A 291 3.38 -3.55 -2.34
CA VAL A 291 2.54 -2.46 -2.86
C VAL A 291 1.10 -2.68 -2.45
N PHE A 292 0.37 -1.60 -2.18
CA PHE A 292 -1.02 -1.68 -1.73
C PHE A 292 -1.97 -2.32 -2.75
N GLY A 293 -3.09 -2.82 -2.24
CA GLY A 293 -4.24 -3.20 -3.06
C GLY A 293 -4.76 -2.00 -3.84
N GLY A 294 -5.11 -2.20 -5.11
CA GLY A 294 -5.66 -1.14 -5.95
C GLY A 294 -7.04 -0.68 -5.48
N GLY A 295 -7.34 0.60 -5.65
CA GLY A 295 -8.68 1.13 -5.44
C GLY A 295 -9.62 0.76 -6.57
N GLY A 296 -10.91 0.64 -6.27
CA GLY A 296 -11.96 0.51 -7.28
C GLY A 296 -12.27 1.85 -7.95
N GLY A 297 -12.80 1.83 -9.18
CA GLY A 297 -13.28 3.03 -9.86
C GLY A 297 -14.67 3.46 -9.39
N ALA A 298 -15.00 4.73 -9.61
CA ALA A 298 -16.32 5.27 -9.31
C ALA A 298 -17.38 4.77 -10.30
N GLY A 299 -18.63 4.65 -9.85
CA GLY A 299 -19.77 4.53 -10.76
C GLY A 299 -20.04 5.82 -11.54
N GLU A 300 -20.88 5.74 -12.56
CA GLU A 300 -21.44 6.91 -13.23
C GLU A 300 -22.86 7.18 -12.73
N GLY A 301 -23.28 8.43 -12.69
CA GLY A 301 -24.64 8.75 -12.30
C GLY A 301 -24.97 10.22 -12.56
N THR A 302 -26.25 10.53 -12.40
CA THR A 302 -26.77 11.89 -12.63
C THR A 302 -27.24 12.57 -11.35
N GLY A 303 -27.40 11.81 -10.27
CA GLY A 303 -27.88 12.30 -8.98
C GLY A 303 -26.93 11.96 -7.84
N THR A 304 -27.51 11.77 -6.66
CA THR A 304 -26.78 11.41 -5.42
C THR A 304 -26.76 9.91 -5.15
N ASP A 305 -27.31 9.11 -6.07
CA ASP A 305 -27.52 7.68 -5.86
C ASP A 305 -26.31 6.83 -6.25
N GLY A 306 -25.34 7.41 -6.97
CA GLY A 306 -24.13 6.73 -7.40
C GLY A 306 -23.07 6.72 -6.31
N THR A 307 -22.09 5.80 -6.42
CA THR A 307 -21.10 5.61 -5.35
C THR A 307 -19.66 5.68 -5.85
N SER A 308 -18.79 6.20 -4.98
CA SER A 308 -17.34 6.15 -5.18
C SER A 308 -16.85 4.70 -5.19
N GLY A 309 -15.71 4.48 -5.83
CA GLY A 309 -14.99 3.22 -5.68
C GLY A 309 -14.45 3.07 -4.26
N ALA A 310 -14.24 1.84 -3.84
CA ALA A 310 -13.69 1.55 -2.52
C ALA A 310 -12.16 1.51 -2.49
N GLN A 311 -11.60 1.74 -1.30
CA GLN A 311 -10.16 1.73 -1.05
C GLN A 311 -9.63 0.29 -1.02
N GLY A 312 -8.41 0.11 -1.55
CA GLY A 312 -7.69 -1.16 -1.44
C GLY A 312 -7.11 -1.39 -0.05
N GLY A 313 -6.58 -2.58 0.20
CA GLY A 313 -5.90 -2.92 1.45
C GLY A 313 -4.49 -2.33 1.53
N GLY A 314 -4.07 -1.95 2.74
CA GLY A 314 -2.74 -1.42 3.03
C GLY A 314 -1.67 -2.50 3.10
N GLY A 315 -0.60 -2.24 3.85
CA GLY A 315 0.49 -3.17 4.11
C GLY A 315 0.72 -3.40 5.59
N VAL A 316 0.97 -4.66 5.97
CA VAL A 316 1.45 -5.03 7.30
C VAL A 316 2.86 -5.59 7.16
N PHE A 317 3.82 -5.01 7.88
CA PHE A 317 5.22 -5.44 7.93
C PHE A 317 5.62 -5.66 9.39
N ILE A 318 5.79 -6.93 9.78
CA ILE A 318 6.19 -7.29 11.14
C ILE A 318 7.36 -8.28 11.09
N ARG A 319 8.40 -7.98 11.87
CA ARG A 319 9.43 -8.96 12.23
C ARG A 319 9.38 -9.25 13.71
N ALA A 320 9.33 -10.53 14.08
CA ALA A 320 9.30 -10.96 15.46
C ALA A 320 10.13 -12.23 15.67
N LEU A 321 10.57 -12.47 16.91
CA LEU A 321 11.19 -13.74 17.28
C LEU A 321 10.17 -14.89 17.20
N ALA A 322 8.93 -14.62 17.59
CA ALA A 322 7.83 -15.57 17.53
C ALA A 322 6.49 -14.87 17.30
N PHE A 323 5.55 -15.60 16.72
CA PHE A 323 4.14 -15.21 16.60
C PHE A 323 3.29 -16.27 17.31
N GLU A 324 2.40 -15.83 18.18
CA GLU A 324 1.50 -16.67 18.95
C GLU A 324 0.06 -16.13 18.91
N GLY A 325 -0.91 -17.00 19.18
CA GLY A 325 -2.31 -16.65 19.32
C GLY A 325 -3.17 -16.89 18.07
N LYS A 326 -4.49 -16.71 18.22
CA LYS A 326 -5.51 -17.04 17.21
C LYS A 326 -6.14 -15.80 16.56
N GLY A 327 -5.54 -14.64 16.79
CA GLY A 327 -5.98 -13.35 16.29
C GLY A 327 -5.65 -13.15 14.82
N VAL A 328 -6.36 -12.21 14.19
CA VAL A 328 -6.35 -12.03 12.73
C VAL A 328 -5.34 -10.97 12.32
N PHE A 329 -4.60 -11.25 11.25
CA PHE A 329 -3.85 -10.26 10.47
C PHE A 329 -4.60 -10.01 9.17
N SER A 330 -4.98 -8.76 8.89
CA SER A 330 -5.81 -8.43 7.73
C SER A 330 -5.32 -7.18 7.01
N ALA A 331 -5.29 -7.27 5.68
CA ALA A 331 -5.03 -6.16 4.76
C ALA A 331 -6.03 -6.22 3.60
N SER A 332 -7.32 -6.41 3.91
CA SER A 332 -8.37 -6.59 2.91
C SER A 332 -8.77 -5.26 2.26
N GLY A 333 -9.20 -5.31 1.01
CA GLY A 333 -9.84 -4.20 0.34
C GLY A 333 -11.26 -3.98 0.88
N VAL A 334 -11.77 -2.76 0.74
CA VAL A 334 -13.12 -2.41 1.20
C VAL A 334 -14.13 -2.72 0.10
N SER A 335 -15.31 -3.20 0.48
CA SER A 335 -16.44 -3.34 -0.43
C SER A 335 -17.01 -1.96 -0.77
N ALA A 336 -17.38 -1.74 -2.03
CA ALA A 336 -18.03 -0.48 -2.40
C ALA A 336 -19.45 -0.38 -1.84
N ASN A 337 -19.89 0.85 -1.63
CA ASN A 337 -21.24 1.12 -1.16
C ASN A 337 -22.28 0.71 -2.22
N VAL A 338 -23.44 0.28 -1.74
CA VAL A 338 -24.63 0.01 -2.56
C VAL A 338 -25.10 1.34 -3.17
N ALA A 339 -25.30 1.35 -4.50
CA ALA A 339 -25.88 2.48 -5.21
C ALA A 339 -27.41 2.33 -5.32
N GLY A 340 -28.10 3.45 -5.47
CA GLY A 340 -29.54 3.48 -5.71
C GLY A 340 -29.88 3.12 -7.16
N THR A 341 -30.30 4.12 -7.92
CA THR A 341 -30.59 3.98 -9.36
C THR A 341 -29.35 4.18 -10.23
N ASP A 342 -28.39 4.99 -9.78
CA ASP A 342 -27.14 5.26 -10.49
C ASP A 342 -26.12 4.10 -10.41
N GLY A 343 -24.99 4.25 -11.09
CA GLY A 343 -23.92 3.28 -11.14
C GLY A 343 -23.18 3.16 -9.81
N ALA A 344 -22.89 1.92 -9.43
CA ALA A 344 -22.11 1.60 -8.23
C ALA A 344 -20.61 1.61 -8.50
N GLY A 345 -19.82 2.02 -7.51
CA GLY A 345 -18.37 1.91 -7.53
C GLY A 345 -17.87 0.45 -7.44
N GLY A 346 -16.63 0.25 -7.87
CA GLY A 346 -15.93 -1.03 -7.74
C GLY A 346 -15.33 -1.22 -6.34
N GLY A 347 -15.21 -2.48 -5.91
CA GLY A 347 -14.53 -2.83 -4.66
C GLY A 347 -13.01 -2.64 -4.74
N GLY A 348 -12.35 -2.38 -3.61
CA GLY A 348 -10.90 -2.32 -3.55
C GLY A 348 -10.29 -3.73 -3.53
N ALA A 349 -9.09 -3.90 -4.08
CA ALA A 349 -8.34 -5.15 -3.94
C ALA A 349 -7.70 -5.25 -2.55
N GLY A 350 -7.46 -6.48 -2.08
CA GLY A 350 -6.61 -6.69 -0.92
C GLY A 350 -5.17 -6.22 -1.16
N GLY A 351 -4.51 -5.87 -0.07
CA GLY A 351 -3.09 -5.54 -0.05
C GLY A 351 -2.22 -6.70 0.42
N PRO A 352 -0.91 -6.46 0.52
CA PRO A 352 0.06 -7.43 1.01
C PRO A 352 0.07 -7.46 2.53
N SER A 353 -0.12 -8.64 3.11
CA SER A 353 0.27 -8.94 4.49
C SER A 353 1.65 -9.59 4.46
N VAL A 354 2.68 -8.93 5.01
CA VAL A 354 4.07 -9.43 5.06
C VAL A 354 4.48 -9.65 6.51
N GLY A 355 4.38 -10.90 6.99
CA GLY A 355 5.03 -11.35 8.21
C GLY A 355 6.39 -11.98 7.87
N VAL A 356 7.48 -11.45 8.41
CA VAL A 356 8.83 -12.04 8.24
C VAL A 356 9.28 -12.60 9.58
N TRP A 357 9.51 -13.90 9.62
CA TRP A 357 9.98 -14.60 10.82
C TRP A 357 11.48 -14.89 10.68
N CYS A 358 12.26 -14.58 11.72
CA CYS A 358 13.70 -14.80 11.77
C CYS A 358 14.08 -15.52 13.07
N GLY A 359 14.03 -16.84 13.10
CA GLY A 359 14.54 -17.65 14.21
C GLY A 359 15.52 -18.71 13.71
N PRO A 360 16.77 -18.77 14.22
CA PRO A 360 17.74 -19.78 13.80
C PRO A 360 17.56 -21.17 14.45
N ASP A 361 16.79 -21.32 15.54
CA ASP A 361 16.70 -22.59 16.29
C ASP A 361 15.42 -22.70 17.18
N ALA A 362 14.23 -22.43 16.63
CA ALA A 362 12.99 -22.67 17.38
C ALA A 362 12.22 -23.83 16.75
N GLY A 363 12.31 -25.00 17.38
CA GLY A 363 11.49 -26.16 17.04
C GLY A 363 10.00 -25.89 17.29
N LEU A 364 9.34 -25.27 16.30
CA LEU A 364 7.90 -25.04 16.30
C LEU A 364 7.24 -25.83 15.17
N THR A 365 6.25 -26.63 15.56
CA THR A 365 5.29 -27.27 14.67
C THR A 365 4.36 -26.21 14.10
N LEU A 366 4.30 -26.09 12.77
CA LEU A 366 3.25 -25.38 12.03
C LEU A 366 1.90 -26.10 12.20
N GLU A 367 1.40 -26.16 13.43
CA GLU A 367 0.03 -26.56 13.69
C GLU A 367 -0.73 -25.25 13.95
N ASP A 368 -1.63 -24.89 13.01
CA ASP A 368 -2.65 -23.83 13.08
C ASP A 368 -2.36 -22.41 12.50
N THR A 369 -1.67 -22.27 11.36
CA THR A 369 -1.69 -21.03 10.54
C THR A 369 -3.02 -20.84 9.77
N ASN A 370 -4.16 -20.94 10.45
CA ASN A 370 -5.48 -20.62 9.91
C ASN A 370 -5.86 -19.12 10.12
N SER A 371 -4.91 -18.30 10.60
CA SER A 371 -5.18 -16.95 11.16
C SER A 371 -4.60 -15.76 10.38
N VAL A 372 -3.77 -16.02 9.36
CA VAL A 372 -3.38 -14.99 8.38
C VAL A 372 -4.37 -15.08 7.21
N VAL A 373 -5.35 -14.18 7.19
CA VAL A 373 -6.31 -14.14 6.09
C VAL A 373 -5.62 -13.40 4.93
N PRO A 374 -5.57 -13.99 3.71
CA PRO A 374 -5.17 -13.23 2.53
C PRO A 374 -5.98 -11.94 2.47
N GLY A 375 -5.35 -10.82 2.08
CA GLY A 375 -6.08 -9.58 1.87
C GLY A 375 -7.20 -9.85 0.86
N ASN A 376 -8.44 -9.91 1.31
CA ASN A 376 -9.53 -10.25 0.42
C ASN A 376 -9.91 -9.02 -0.39
N GLY A 377 -10.28 -9.22 -1.65
CA GLY A 377 -10.90 -8.17 -2.44
C GLY A 377 -12.27 -7.83 -1.86
N GLY A 378 -12.57 -6.53 -1.77
CA GLY A 378 -13.90 -6.06 -1.41
C GLY A 378 -14.89 -6.30 -2.56
N ASN A 379 -16.17 -6.47 -2.23
CA ASN A 379 -17.20 -6.64 -3.25
C ASN A 379 -17.47 -5.32 -3.99
N GLY A 380 -17.80 -5.38 -5.28
CA GLY A 380 -18.34 -4.24 -6.01
C GLY A 380 -19.72 -3.88 -5.46
N GLY A 381 -20.09 -2.60 -5.57
CA GLY A 381 -21.40 -2.16 -5.14
C GLY A 381 -22.49 -2.68 -6.08
N THR A 382 -23.71 -2.81 -5.58
CA THR A 382 -24.89 -3.22 -6.35
C THR A 382 -25.77 -2.01 -6.64
N SER A 383 -26.43 -1.96 -7.82
CA SER A 383 -27.50 -0.99 -8.12
C SER A 383 -28.79 -1.72 -8.49
N THR A 384 -29.93 -1.02 -8.41
CA THR A 384 -31.29 -1.59 -8.61
C THR A 384 -31.62 -2.08 -10.04
N GLY A 385 -30.63 -2.16 -10.94
CA GLY A 385 -30.80 -2.69 -12.30
C GLY A 385 -29.57 -3.38 -12.91
N ASN A 386 -28.42 -3.43 -12.21
CA ASN A 386 -27.24 -4.17 -12.66
C ASN A 386 -26.33 -4.53 -11.47
N PRO A 387 -26.04 -5.82 -11.22
CA PRO A 387 -25.07 -6.18 -10.18
C PRO A 387 -23.66 -5.74 -10.60
N GLY A 388 -22.95 -5.01 -9.73
CA GLY A 388 -21.51 -4.81 -9.85
C GLY A 388 -20.76 -6.10 -9.50
N THR A 389 -19.58 -6.31 -10.09
CA THR A 389 -18.79 -7.52 -9.82
C THR A 389 -17.69 -7.27 -8.77
N PRO A 390 -17.26 -8.28 -7.99
CA PRO A 390 -16.30 -8.12 -6.89
C PRO A 390 -14.92 -7.58 -7.32
N GLY A 391 -14.21 -6.88 -6.42
CA GLY A 391 -12.77 -6.58 -6.57
C GLY A 391 -11.89 -7.82 -6.47
N ALA A 392 -10.63 -7.73 -6.94
CA ALA A 392 -9.70 -8.86 -6.97
C ALA A 392 -9.24 -9.29 -5.58
N GLN A 393 -9.09 -10.60 -5.38
CA GLN A 393 -8.38 -11.15 -4.23
C GLN A 393 -6.87 -10.88 -4.33
N SER A 394 -6.21 -10.58 -3.21
CA SER A 394 -4.75 -10.43 -3.13
C SER A 394 -4.05 -11.79 -3.03
N GLN A 395 -2.75 -11.81 -3.34
CA GLN A 395 -1.88 -12.90 -2.91
C GLN A 395 -1.43 -12.59 -1.47
N SER A 396 -1.72 -13.46 -0.51
CA SER A 396 -0.96 -13.53 0.73
C SER A 396 0.33 -14.27 0.50
N ILE A 397 1.40 -13.80 1.14
CA ILE A 397 2.49 -14.69 1.50
C ILE A 397 2.34 -14.97 2.98
N ASP A 398 1.98 -16.22 3.27
CA ASP A 398 2.13 -16.79 4.60
C ASP A 398 3.61 -16.81 4.95
N CYS A 399 3.96 -16.27 6.12
CA CYS A 399 5.27 -16.29 6.77
C CYS A 399 6.46 -16.74 5.90
N VAL A 400 7.28 -15.79 5.44
CA VAL A 400 8.60 -16.21 4.91
C VAL A 400 9.50 -16.53 6.10
N ILE A 401 9.78 -17.82 6.27
CA ILE A 401 10.94 -18.29 7.03
C ILE A 401 12.17 -17.86 6.22
N VAL A 402 12.83 -16.79 6.66
CA VAL A 402 14.17 -16.49 6.17
C VAL A 402 15.10 -17.20 7.13
N ASP A 403 15.55 -18.39 6.74
CA ASP A 403 16.68 -19.04 7.40
C ASP A 403 17.84 -18.04 7.36
N ALA A 404 18.20 -17.53 8.53
CA ALA A 404 19.34 -16.64 8.66
C ALA A 404 20.57 -17.53 8.47
N GLY A 405 20.90 -17.79 7.20
CA GLY A 405 22.11 -18.49 6.81
C GLY A 405 23.26 -17.93 7.65
N THR A 406 23.88 -18.83 8.40
CA THR A 406 25.07 -18.54 9.21
C THR A 406 26.13 -17.86 8.32
N PRO A 407 26.90 -16.91 8.89
CA PRO A 407 27.63 -15.87 8.16
C PRO A 407 28.56 -16.33 7.03
#